data_AF-A0A965UTK4-F1
#
_entry.id   AF-A0A965UTK4-F1
#
_cell.length_a   1.000
_cell.length_b   1.000
_cell.length_c   1.000
_cell.angle_alpha   90.00
_cell.angle_beta   90.00
_cell.angle_gamma   90.00
#
_symmetry.space_group_name_H-M   'P 1'
#
loop_
_entity.id
_entity.type
_entity.pdbx_description
1 polymer ?
#
loop_
_entity_poly.entity_id
_entity_poly.type
_entity_poly.pdbx_seq_one_letter_code
_entity_poly.pdbx_strand_id
1 'polypeptide(L)'
;MIEVTLDGKRIALMGHEKFLVQVGKGDKGSYKTRYRFDTGGGNAEGAFKCLKEALFYYRGINVGNGYKKRLVCYEFSKPVLARMFS
;
A
#
# COMPACT_ATOMS: atom_id res chain seq x y z
N MET A 1 4.11 -15.56 -11.00
CA MET A 1 3.94 -15.12 -9.60
C MET A 1 5.29 -14.62 -9.11
N ILE A 2 5.35 -13.52 -8.39
CA ILE A 2 6.58 -13.02 -7.75
C ILE A 2 6.36 -12.97 -6.24
N GLU A 3 7.28 -13.54 -5.48
CA GLU A 3 7.26 -13.45 -4.02
C GLU A 3 8.10 -12.28 -3.53
N VAL A 4 7.58 -11.51 -2.58
CA VAL A 4 8.25 -10.36 -1.98
C VAL A 4 8.10 -10.43 -0.47
N THR A 5 9.14 -10.01 0.26
CA THR A 5 9.07 -9.84 1.71
C THR A 5 8.93 -8.35 2.05
N LEU A 6 7.85 -8.00 2.76
CA LEU A 6 7.55 -6.66 3.25
C LEU A 6 7.47 -6.67 4.77
N ASP A 7 8.40 -5.99 5.45
CA ASP A 7 8.46 -5.94 6.93
C ASP A 7 8.36 -7.35 7.57
N GLY A 8 9.09 -8.31 7.01
CA GLY A 8 9.10 -9.72 7.45
C GLY A 8 7.90 -10.56 7.01
N LYS A 9 6.93 -9.98 6.30
CA LYS A 9 5.75 -10.69 5.76
C LYS A 9 5.95 -11.04 4.30
N ARG A 10 5.73 -12.31 3.95
CA ARG A 10 5.71 -12.74 2.56
C ARG A 10 4.39 -12.39 1.90
N ILE A 11 4.46 -11.82 0.70
CA ILE A 11 3.33 -11.56 -0.17
C ILE A 11 3.61 -12.13 -1.56
N ALA A 12 2.57 -12.67 -2.19
CA ALA A 12 2.63 -13.20 -3.54
C ALA A 12 1.92 -12.24 -4.49
N LEU A 13 2.62 -11.82 -5.54
CA LEU A 13 2.12 -10.92 -6.57
C LEU A 13 1.70 -11.70 -7.82
N MET A 14 0.50 -11.40 -8.29
CA MET A 14 -0.21 -12.10 -9.35
C MET A 14 -0.49 -11.23 -10.57
N GLY A 15 -0.48 -9.90 -10.46
CA GLY A 15 -0.60 -8.98 -11.60
C GLY A 15 -1.90 -8.17 -11.67
N HIS A 16 -2.83 -8.40 -10.75
CA HIS A 16 -4.14 -7.72 -10.71
C HIS A 16 -4.33 -6.85 -9.46
N GLU A 17 -3.30 -6.75 -8.62
CA GLU A 17 -3.32 -6.00 -7.38
C GLU A 17 -3.50 -4.50 -7.62
N LYS A 18 -4.18 -3.83 -6.68
CA LYS A 18 -4.28 -2.37 -6.64
C LYS A 18 -3.72 -1.86 -5.34
N PHE A 19 -2.63 -1.11 -5.41
CA PHE A 19 -1.97 -0.56 -4.23
C PHE A 19 -2.46 0.86 -3.98
N LEU A 20 -3.00 1.09 -2.78
CA LEU A 20 -3.55 2.38 -2.38
C LEU A 20 -2.76 2.93 -1.20
N VAL A 21 -2.23 4.13 -1.36
CA VAL A 21 -1.63 4.89 -0.27
C VAL A 21 -2.69 5.82 0.29
N GLN A 22 -3.06 5.62 1.55
CA GLN A 22 -4.15 6.33 2.19
C GLN A 22 -3.67 7.10 3.41
N VAL A 23 -4.32 8.23 3.69
CA VAL A 23 -4.02 9.12 4.81
C VAL A 23 -5.32 9.46 5.55
N GLY A 24 -5.25 9.63 6.86
CA GLY A 24 -6.38 10.03 7.71
C GLY A 24 -5.92 10.92 8.86
N LYS A 25 -6.87 11.51 9.60
CA LYS A 25 -6.61 12.37 10.76
C LYS A 25 -7.31 11.85 12.01
N GLY A 26 -6.59 11.79 13.12
CA GLY A 26 -7.02 11.26 14.40
C GLY A 26 -7.30 9.75 14.39
N ASP A 27 -7.61 9.23 15.56
CA ASP A 27 -7.78 7.79 15.77
C ASP A 27 -9.05 7.27 15.08
N LYS A 28 -10.10 8.11 15.06
CA LYS A 28 -11.41 7.80 14.48
C LYS A 28 -11.61 8.31 13.05
N GLY A 29 -10.72 9.16 12.51
CA GLY A 29 -10.91 9.70 11.16
C GLY A 29 -10.75 8.62 10.10
N SER A 30 -11.59 8.70 9.06
CA SER A 30 -11.52 7.81 7.91
C SER A 30 -10.24 8.02 7.12
N TYR A 31 -9.76 6.95 6.51
CA TYR A 31 -8.66 7.02 5.55
C TYR A 31 -9.20 7.47 4.19
N LYS A 32 -8.51 8.42 3.56
CA LYS A 32 -8.75 8.83 2.17
C LYS A 32 -7.57 8.40 1.32
N THR A 33 -7.84 7.87 0.12
CA THR A 33 -6.80 7.53 -0.84
C THR A 33 -6.14 8.80 -1.36
N ARG A 34 -4.82 8.89 -1.25
CA ARG A 34 -4.00 9.97 -1.80
C ARG A 34 -3.30 9.56 -3.08
N TYR A 35 -2.84 8.31 -3.14
CA TYR A 35 -2.26 7.71 -4.35
C TYR A 35 -2.84 6.34 -4.60
N ARG A 36 -2.98 6.00 -5.88
CA ARG A 36 -3.50 4.74 -6.37
C ARG A 36 -2.60 4.24 -7.49
N PHE A 37 -2.17 2.99 -7.38
CA PHE A 37 -1.32 2.31 -8.35
C PHE A 37 -2.06 1.06 -8.80
N ASP A 38 -2.64 1.13 -9.98
CA ASP A 38 -3.33 0.01 -10.61
C ASP A 38 -2.37 -0.71 -11.55
N THR A 39 -2.30 -2.03 -11.43
CA THR A 39 -1.54 -2.90 -12.33
C THR A 39 -2.18 -3.07 -13.70
N GLY A 40 -3.46 -2.70 -13.84
CA GLY A 40 -4.20 -2.75 -15.09
C GLY A 40 -4.42 -4.16 -15.66
N GLY A 41 -4.27 -5.21 -14.84
CA GLY A 41 -4.29 -6.60 -15.32
C GLY A 41 -2.98 -7.06 -15.95
N GLY A 42 -1.87 -6.39 -15.62
CA GLY A 42 -0.53 -6.78 -16.04
C GLY A 42 -0.07 -8.11 -15.45
N ASN A 43 1.16 -8.51 -15.80
CA ASN A 43 1.81 -9.67 -15.20
C ASN A 43 2.33 -9.36 -13.78
N ALA A 44 2.90 -10.37 -13.11
CA ALA A 44 3.45 -10.21 -11.77
C ALA A 44 4.58 -9.14 -11.69
N GLU A 45 5.30 -8.88 -12.79
CA GLU A 45 6.33 -7.83 -12.83
C GLU A 45 5.72 -6.43 -12.77
N GLY A 46 4.59 -6.21 -13.45
CA GLY A 46 3.80 -4.99 -13.34
C GLY A 46 3.35 -4.74 -11.90
N ALA A 47 2.84 -5.78 -11.23
CA ALA A 47 2.51 -5.73 -9.80
C ALA A 47 3.72 -5.37 -8.93
N PHE A 48 4.89 -5.94 -9.21
CA PHE A 48 6.10 -5.61 -8.48
C PHE A 48 6.53 -4.16 -8.67
N LYS A 49 6.41 -3.62 -9.89
CA LYS A 49 6.66 -2.20 -10.16
C LYS A 49 5.69 -1.29 -9.40
N CYS A 50 4.40 -1.54 -9.50
CA CYS A 50 3.37 -0.77 -8.78
C CYS A 50 3.57 -0.82 -7.26
N LEU A 51 3.96 -1.97 -6.71
CA LEU A 51 4.28 -2.10 -5.29
C LEU A 51 5.46 -1.20 -4.90
N LYS A 52 6.56 -1.20 -5.68
CA LYS A 52 7.72 -0.34 -5.41
C LYS A 52 7.35 1.15 -5.44
N GLU A 53 6.57 1.58 -6.41
CA GLU A 53 6.07 2.96 -6.50
C GLU A 53 5.20 3.31 -5.28
N ALA A 54 4.23 2.45 -4.95
CA ALA A 54 3.37 2.66 -3.79
C ALA A 54 4.17 2.76 -2.47
N LEU A 55 5.23 1.97 -2.32
CA LEU A 55 6.13 2.04 -1.17
C LEU A 55 6.92 3.34 -1.12
N PHE A 56 7.41 3.81 -2.27
CA PHE A 56 8.10 5.09 -2.36
C PHE A 56 7.20 6.23 -1.86
N TYR A 57 5.97 6.32 -2.37
CA TYR A 57 5.01 7.35 -1.94
C TYR A 57 4.57 7.19 -0.48
N TYR A 58 4.32 5.96 -0.03
CA TYR A 58 4.00 5.69 1.38
C TYR A 58 5.11 6.16 2.32
N ARG A 59 6.38 5.90 1.97
CA ARG A 59 7.54 6.34 2.75
C ARG A 59 7.71 7.85 2.71
N GLY A 60 7.53 8.47 1.55
CA GLY A 60 7.67 9.92 1.36
C GLY A 60 6.62 10.79 2.07
N ILE A 61 5.46 10.23 2.43
CA ILE A 61 4.47 10.98 3.23
C ILE A 61 4.90 11.00 4.70
N ASN A 62 5.37 12.13 5.20
CA ASN A 62 5.51 12.34 6.64
C ASN A 62 4.13 12.54 7.27
N VAL A 63 3.88 11.89 8.42
CA VAL A 63 2.68 12.08 9.23
C VAL A 63 3.08 12.63 10.60
N GLY A 64 2.34 13.64 11.06
CA GLY A 64 2.53 14.40 12.31
C GLY A 64 1.20 14.99 12.75
N ASN A 65 1.08 15.55 13.95
CA ASN A 65 -0.14 16.25 14.44
C ASN A 65 -1.42 15.39 14.40
N GLY A 66 -1.30 14.12 14.82
CA GLY A 66 -2.40 13.16 14.85
C GLY A 66 -2.81 12.61 13.49
N TYR A 67 -1.98 12.75 12.45
CA TYR A 67 -2.25 12.11 11.16
C TYR A 67 -1.78 10.65 11.14
N LYS A 68 -2.39 9.87 10.25
CA LYS A 68 -2.08 8.44 10.07
C LYS A 68 -2.02 8.11 8.59
N LYS A 69 -1.16 7.16 8.22
CA LYS A 69 -1.03 6.65 6.85
C LYS A 69 -1.08 5.13 6.82
N ARG A 70 -1.51 4.58 5.70
CA ARG A 70 -1.45 3.13 5.43
C ARG A 70 -1.25 2.86 3.94
N LEU A 71 -0.58 1.75 3.66
CA LEU A 71 -0.53 1.13 2.35
C LEU A 71 -1.47 -0.09 2.38
N VAL A 72 -2.41 -0.14 1.45
CA VAL A 72 -3.39 -1.24 1.36
C VAL A 72 -3.50 -1.81 -0.06
N CYS A 73 -3.83 -3.09 -0.14
CA CYS A 73 -4.23 -3.79 -1.35
C CYS A 73 -5.40 -4.71 -1.00
N TYR A 74 -6.60 -4.40 -1.50
CA TYR A 74 -7.83 -5.08 -1.07
C TYR A 74 -8.01 -6.46 -1.69
N GLU A 75 -7.21 -6.78 -2.70
CA GLU A 75 -7.16 -8.09 -3.33
C GLU A 75 -6.50 -9.15 -2.44
N PHE A 76 -5.76 -8.76 -1.40
CA PHE A 76 -5.16 -9.68 -0.44
C PHE A 76 -6.09 -10.02 0.73
N SER A 77 -5.96 -11.24 1.27
CA SER A 77 -6.67 -11.68 2.47
C SER A 77 -6.36 -10.83 3.71
N LYS A 78 -5.17 -10.21 3.75
CA LYS A 78 -4.77 -9.21 4.74
C LYS A 78 -4.47 -7.90 4.03
N PRO A 79 -5.48 -7.02 3.82
CA PRO A 79 -5.32 -5.88 2.93
C PRO A 79 -4.29 -4.84 3.37
N VAL A 80 -4.05 -4.72 4.67
CA VAL A 80 -3.13 -3.70 5.22
C VAL A 80 -1.70 -4.23 5.18
N LEU A 81 -0.93 -3.68 4.25
CA LEU A 81 0.46 -4.04 4.03
C LEU A 81 1.38 -3.33 5.03
N ALA A 82 1.22 -2.01 5.15
CA ALA A 82 1.96 -1.18 6.09
C ALA A 82 1.05 -0.09 6.69
N ARG A 83 1.37 0.35 7.92
CA ARG A 83 0.60 1.39 8.61
C ARG A 83 1.50 2.17 9.57
N MET A 84 1.24 3.46 9.70
CA MET A 84 1.93 4.36 10.62
C MET A 84 0.96 5.39 11.18
N PHE A 85 1.15 5.75 12.44
CA PHE A 85 0.45 6.81 13.16
C PHE A 85 1.49 7.81 13.66
N SER A 86 1.14 9.10 13.74
CA SER A 86 1.93 10.11 14.45
C SER A 86 1.47 10.28 15.88
#